data_AF-A0A2P8WIW2-F1
#
_entry.id   AF-A0A2P8WIW2-F1
#
_cell.length_a   1.000
_cell.length_b   1.000
_cell.length_c   1.000
_cell.angle_alpha   90.00
_cell.angle_beta   90.00
_cell.angle_gamma   90.00
#
_symmetry.space_group_name_H-M   'P 1'
#
loop_
_entity.id
_entity.type
_entity.pdbx_description
1 polymer ?
#
loop_
_entity_poly.entity_id
_entity_poly.type
_entity_poly.pdbx_seq_one_letter_code
_entity_poly.pdbx_strand_id
1 'polypeptide(L)'
;VRSPRGSICLKLLVTQNIRRGTLFVPMHWGSLWADDAACNTLTHPERCPISLEPELKACAVQVIPLSRAHPEMTEASKLKSALPRNTKSTILSGIRHRR
;
A
#
# COMPACT_ATOMS: atom_id res chain seq x y z
N VAL A 1 3.25 -6.60 -6.32
CA VAL A 1 2.27 -5.96 -7.24
C VAL A 1 2.98 -5.65 -8.54
N ARG A 2 2.36 -5.90 -9.69
CA ARG A 2 2.99 -5.71 -11.02
C ARG A 2 2.09 -4.96 -11.98
N SER A 3 2.69 -4.18 -12.87
CA SER A 3 2.06 -3.62 -14.08
C SER A 3 3.02 -3.83 -15.27
N PRO A 4 2.62 -3.54 -16.51
CA PRO A 4 3.53 -3.59 -17.65
C PRO A 4 4.78 -2.69 -17.51
N ARG A 5 4.72 -1.66 -16.65
CA ARG A 5 5.81 -0.70 -16.44
C ARG A 5 6.79 -1.11 -15.34
N GLY A 6 6.41 -2.05 -14.47
CA GLY A 6 7.29 -2.47 -13.39
C GLY A 6 6.58 -3.22 -12.27
N SER A 7 7.29 -3.36 -11.15
CA SER A 7 6.80 -4.09 -9.99
C SER A 7 7.23 -3.45 -8.69
N ILE A 8 6.41 -3.66 -7.67
CA ILE A 8 6.68 -3.22 -6.30
C ILE A 8 6.35 -4.34 -5.30
N CYS A 9 7.00 -4.33 -4.14
CA CYS A 9 6.73 -5.21 -3.02
C CYS A 9 6.12 -4.42 -1.86
N LEU A 10 4.97 -4.86 -1.34
CA LEU A 10 4.24 -4.15 -0.28
C LEU A 10 3.59 -5.14 0.69
N LYS A 11 3.56 -4.77 1.98
CA LYS A 11 2.65 -5.38 2.96
C LYS A 11 1.25 -4.81 2.73
N LEU A 12 0.25 -5.68 2.54
CA LEU A 12 -1.12 -5.27 2.25
C LEU A 12 -2.04 -5.47 3.46
N LEU A 13 -2.97 -4.54 3.64
CA LEU A 13 -4.14 -4.68 4.52
C LEU A 13 -5.37 -4.93 3.65
N VAL A 14 -6.03 -6.06 3.85
CA VAL A 14 -7.32 -6.35 3.21
C VAL A 14 -8.44 -5.75 4.07
N THR A 15 -9.26 -4.90 3.48
CA THR A 15 -10.34 -4.17 4.17
C THR A 15 -11.59 -4.06 3.31
N GLN A 16 -12.75 -3.91 3.95
CA GLN A 16 -14.02 -3.63 3.29
C GLN A 16 -14.24 -2.13 2.99
N ASN A 17 -13.36 -1.25 3.49
CA ASN A 17 -13.46 0.20 3.30
C ASN A 17 -13.07 0.69 1.90
N ILE A 18 -12.53 -0.21 1.07
CA ILE A 18 -12.11 0.07 -0.30
C ILE A 18 -12.93 -0.80 -1.23
N ARG A 19 -13.36 -0.25 -2.36
CA ARG A 19 -14.11 -0.97 -3.39
C ARG A 19 -13.37 -2.26 -3.79
N ARG A 20 -14.11 -3.37 -3.91
CA ARG A 20 -13.57 -4.64 -4.40
C ARG A 20 -12.90 -4.44 -5.77
N GLY A 21 -11.69 -4.98 -5.92
CA GLY A 21 -10.89 -4.83 -7.14
C GLY A 21 -10.02 -3.57 -7.18
N THR A 22 -10.06 -2.72 -6.16
CA THR A 22 -9.21 -1.53 -6.06
C THR A 22 -8.06 -1.76 -5.09
N LEU A 23 -6.85 -1.41 -5.51
CA LEU A 23 -5.67 -1.30 -4.66
C LEU A 23 -5.39 0.18 -4.42
N PHE A 24 -5.35 0.59 -3.16
CA PHE A 24 -4.92 1.94 -2.76
C PHE A 24 -3.50 1.88 -2.20
N VAL A 25 -2.61 2.73 -2.70
CA VAL A 25 -1.22 2.85 -2.23
C VAL A 25 -0.88 4.33 -2.02
N PRO A 26 -0.40 4.73 -0.83
CA PRO A 26 0.07 6.09 -0.60
C PRO A 26 1.30 6.42 -1.45
N MET A 27 1.33 7.62 -2.04
CA MET A 27 2.37 8.01 -3.00
C MET A 27 3.76 8.22 -2.37
N HIS A 28 3.83 8.61 -1.09
CA HIS A 28 5.08 8.98 -0.40
C HIS A 28 5.83 7.79 0.22
N TRP A 29 5.40 6.54 -0.05
CA TRP A 29 6.07 5.34 0.45
C TRP A 29 7.15 4.85 -0.55
N GLY A 30 8.24 5.61 -0.66
CA GLY A 30 9.39 5.30 -1.52
C GLY A 30 10.50 4.51 -0.82
N SER A 31 11.71 4.57 -1.39
CA SER A 31 12.91 3.85 -0.93
C SER A 31 13.34 4.17 0.51
N LEU A 32 12.88 5.27 1.09
CA LEU A 32 13.12 5.60 2.50
C LEU A 32 12.47 4.61 3.48
N TRP A 33 11.44 3.88 3.05
CA TRP A 33 10.61 3.06 3.94
C TRP A 33 10.65 1.56 3.64
N ALA A 34 10.98 1.18 2.40
CA ALA A 34 11.15 -0.20 1.98
C ALA A 34 11.76 -0.27 0.57
N ASP A 35 12.50 -1.34 0.32
CA ASP A 35 12.97 -1.69 -1.02
C ASP A 35 11.79 -2.00 -1.93
N ASP A 36 11.86 -1.54 -3.18
CA ASP A 36 10.84 -1.73 -4.21
C ASP A 36 9.42 -1.32 -3.78
N ALA A 37 9.24 -0.28 -2.96
CA ALA A 37 7.93 0.15 -2.49
C ALA A 37 7.32 1.34 -3.25
N ALA A 38 8.11 2.02 -4.10
CA ALA A 38 7.69 3.24 -4.77
C ALA A 38 6.56 3.00 -5.78
N CYS A 39 5.32 3.40 -5.45
CA CYS A 39 4.15 3.12 -6.28
C CYS A 39 4.21 3.75 -7.68
N ASN A 40 4.96 4.85 -7.83
CA ASN A 40 5.12 5.53 -9.11
C ASN A 40 5.76 4.61 -10.18
N THR A 41 6.55 3.60 -9.77
CA THR A 41 7.11 2.55 -10.64
C THR A 41 6.03 1.79 -11.41
N LEU A 42 4.80 1.73 -10.91
CA LEU A 42 3.69 1.06 -11.59
C LEU A 42 2.96 1.95 -12.62
N THR A 43 3.15 3.26 -12.56
CA THR A 43 2.33 4.28 -13.26
C THR A 43 3.07 4.94 -14.42
N HIS A 44 2.34 5.66 -15.28
CA HIS A 44 2.96 6.42 -16.37
C HIS A 44 3.73 7.64 -15.84
N PRO A 45 4.83 8.03 -16.51
CA PRO A 45 5.59 9.23 -16.20
C PRO A 45 5.06 10.49 -16.91
N GLU A 46 3.90 10.40 -17.57
CA GLU A 46 3.36 11.49 -18.37
C GLU A 46 2.98 12.71 -17.53
N ARG A 47 3.09 13.87 -18.18
CA ARG A 47 2.70 15.17 -17.65
C ARG A 47 2.15 16.03 -18.78
N CYS A 48 1.31 17.01 -18.45
CA CYS A 48 0.84 17.99 -19.42
C CYS A 48 2.04 18.77 -20.01
N PRO A 49 2.19 18.88 -21.34
CA PRO A 49 3.34 19.57 -21.94
C PRO A 49 3.34 21.08 -21.70
N ILE A 50 2.19 21.67 -21.35
CA ILE A 50 2.03 23.11 -21.10
C ILE A 50 2.11 23.42 -19.61
N SER A 51 1.22 22.83 -18.79
CA SER A 51 1.16 23.11 -17.35
C SER A 51 2.21 22.36 -16.53
N LEU A 52 2.81 21.31 -17.10
CA LEU A 52 3.71 20.37 -16.43
C LEU A 52 3.07 19.58 -15.28
N GLU A 53 1.74 19.67 -15.12
CA GLU A 53 1.01 18.90 -14.12
C GLU A 53 1.12 17.40 -14.41
N PRO A 54 1.35 16.58 -13.37
CA PRO A 54 1.48 15.14 -13.54
C PRO A 54 0.13 14.51 -13.92
N GLU A 55 0.19 13.44 -14.69
CA GLU A 55 -0.98 12.59 -14.93
C GLU A 55 -1.53 11.99 -13.62
N LEU A 56 -2.84 11.71 -13.61
CA LEU A 56 -3.49 10.93 -12.57
C LEU A 56 -2.79 9.57 -12.39
N LYS A 57 -2.44 9.24 -11.14
CA LYS A 57 -1.72 8.01 -10.77
C LYS A 57 -2.66 6.82 -10.60
N ALA A 58 -3.39 6.49 -11.66
CA ALA A 58 -4.26 5.32 -11.75
C ALA A 58 -3.75 4.35 -12.82
N CYS A 59 -3.70 3.05 -12.49
CA CYS A 59 -3.34 2.03 -13.48
C CYS A 59 -3.88 0.64 -13.11
N ALA A 60 -4.03 -0.20 -14.14
CA ALA A 60 -4.29 -1.62 -13.94
C ALA A 60 -3.04 -2.32 -13.40
N VAL A 61 -3.24 -3.19 -12.40
CA VAL A 61 -2.16 -3.93 -11.74
C VAL A 61 -2.60 -5.36 -11.45
N GLN A 62 -1.62 -6.26 -11.38
CA GLN A 62 -1.78 -7.61 -10.86
C GLN A 62 -1.21 -7.70 -9.44
N VAL A 63 -2.00 -8.26 -8.52
CA VAL A 63 -1.54 -8.58 -7.16
C VAL A 63 -1.18 -10.05 -7.11
N ILE A 64 0.07 -10.34 -6.74
CA ILE A 64 0.61 -11.70 -6.64
C ILE A 64 1.07 -11.89 -5.20
N PRO A 65 0.59 -12.92 -4.49
CA PRO A 65 1.10 -13.27 -3.16
C PRO A 65 2.56 -13.68 -3.26
N LEU A 66 3.38 -13.22 -2.31
CA LEU A 66 4.76 -13.71 -2.19
C LEU A 66 4.76 -15.00 -1.37
N SER A 67 5.39 -16.05 -1.90
CA SER A 67 5.63 -17.29 -1.16
C SER A 67 6.48 -16.96 0.07
N ARG A 68 5.99 -17.37 1.24
CA ARG A 68 6.52 -16.99 2.56
C ARG A 68 7.90 -17.61 2.81
N ALA A 69 8.95 -16.96 2.32
CA ALA A 69 10.34 -17.24 2.68
C ALA A 69 11.08 -15.95 3.08
N HIS A 70 10.44 -15.09 3.88
CA HIS A 70 11.08 -13.91 4.47
C HIS A 70 11.09 -14.04 6.01
N PRO A 71 12.28 -14.08 6.66
CA PRO A 71 12.43 -14.44 8.08
C PRO A 71 11.82 -13.42 9.07
N GLU A 72 11.55 -12.19 8.63
CA GLU A 72 10.97 -11.14 9.50
C GLU A 72 9.49 -11.35 9.86
N MET A 73 8.80 -12.30 9.23
CA MET A 73 7.37 -12.51 9.48
C MET A 73 7.08 -13.36 10.72
N THR A 74 8.11 -13.75 11.47
CA THR A 74 7.99 -14.59 12.67
C THR A 74 7.50 -13.80 13.89
N GLU A 75 7.91 -12.53 14.04
CA GLU A 75 7.50 -11.71 15.20
C GLU A 75 6.10 -11.09 15.07
N ALA A 76 5.78 -10.49 13.92
CA ALA A 76 4.47 -9.85 13.71
C ALA A 76 3.29 -10.85 13.72
N SER A 77 3.56 -12.12 13.40
CA SER A 77 2.58 -13.21 13.50
C SER A 77 2.25 -13.56 14.95
N LYS A 78 3.24 -13.46 15.84
CA LYS A 78 3.10 -13.71 17.28
C LYS A 78 2.28 -12.62 17.98
N LEU A 79 2.37 -11.38 17.50
CA LEU A 79 1.58 -10.26 18.03
C LEU A 79 0.12 -10.28 17.56
N LYS A 80 -0.16 -10.78 16.33
CA LYS A 80 -1.54 -10.92 15.82
C LYS A 80 -2.32 -12.06 16.46
N SER A 81 -1.67 -13.15 16.89
CA SER A 81 -2.32 -14.21 17.68
C SER A 81 -2.70 -13.78 19.09
N ALA A 82 -2.18 -12.64 19.57
CA ALA A 82 -2.46 -12.07 20.89
C ALA A 82 -3.57 -10.99 20.88
N LEU A 83 -4.11 -10.60 19.72
CA LEU A 83 -5.19 -9.60 19.63
C LEU A 83 -6.57 -10.29 19.59
N PRO A 84 -7.55 -9.85 20.41
CA PRO A 84 -8.88 -10.45 20.42
C PRO A 84 -9.58 -10.29 19.06
N ARG A 85 -10.24 -11.36 18.61
CA ARG A 85 -10.84 -11.54 17.26
C ARG A 85 -11.97 -10.56 16.90
N ASN A 86 -12.29 -9.58 17.75
CA ASN A 86 -13.42 -8.70 17.56
C ASN A 86 -13.06 -7.23 17.85
N THR A 87 -12.14 -6.67 17.05
CA THR A 87 -11.89 -5.22 17.07
C THR A 87 -12.52 -4.61 15.83
N LYS A 88 -13.72 -4.06 15.98
CA LYS A 88 -14.27 -3.07 15.03
C LYS A 88 -13.19 -2.01 14.83
N SER A 89 -12.85 -1.69 13.58
CA SER A 89 -11.71 -0.83 13.22
C SER A 89 -11.73 0.51 13.97
N THR A 90 -10.88 0.64 14.99
CA THR A 90 -10.70 1.86 15.81
C THR A 90 -9.60 2.75 15.22
N ILE A 91 -9.62 3.01 13.91
CA ILE A 91 -8.67 3.98 13.32
C ILE A 91 -9.13 5.43 13.53
N LEU A 92 -10.33 5.67 14.08
CA LEU A 92 -10.91 7.03 14.20
C LEU A 92 -11.14 7.58 15.62
N SER A 93 -10.51 7.05 16.68
CA SER A 93 -10.65 7.65 18.03
C SER A 93 -9.44 8.48 18.51
N GLY A 94 -8.45 8.74 17.65
CA GLY A 94 -7.15 9.29 18.06
C GLY A 94 -6.84 10.76 17.77
N ILE A 95 -7.63 11.47 16.96
CA ILE A 95 -7.43 12.92 16.73
C ILE A 95 -8.40 13.68 17.63
N ARG A 96 -8.10 13.71 18.93
CA ARG A 96 -8.56 14.83 19.77
C ARG A 96 -7.54 15.94 19.59
N HIS A 97 -8.00 17.07 19.06
CA HIS A 97 -7.28 18.33 19.10
C HIS A 97 -6.68 18.52 20.51
N ARG A 98 -5.34 18.61 20.60
CA ARG A 98 -4.75 19.42 21.67
C ARG A 98 -4.96 20.86 21.24
N ARG A 99 -5.58 21.64 22.13
CA ARG A 99 -5.60 23.09 22.04
C ARG A 99 -4.17 23.63 21.99
#